data_AF-A0AAE4MX18-F1
#
_entry.id   AF-A0AAE4MX18-F1
#
_cell.length_a   1.000
_cell.length_b   1.000
_cell.length_c   1.000
_cell.angle_alpha   90.00
_cell.angle_beta   90.00
_cell.angle_gamma   90.00
#
_symmetry.space_group_name_H-M   'P 1'
#
loop_
_entity.id
_entity.type
_entity.pdbx_description
1 polymer ?
#
loop_
_entity_poly.entity_id
_entity_poly.type
_entity_poly.pdbx_seq_one_letter_code
_entity_poly.pdbx_strand_id
1 'polypeptide(L)'
;MSFKLSQTFDANLTTDTGMSLGKQQVTLEVICAIVLIHIMPDGTARATITSSANGGDPVQTDIFEFSYSMSSGVGLYDQALAQILASEKYAGAVIA
;
A
#
# COMPACT_ATOMS: atom_id res chain seq x y z
N MET A 1 3.36 -7.87 7.80
CA MET A 1 2.09 -7.13 8.01
C MET A 1 1.60 -6.59 6.68
N SER A 2 0.30 -6.61 6.40
CA SER A 2 -0.28 -6.15 5.12
C SER A 2 -1.44 -5.18 5.30
N PHE A 3 -1.64 -4.36 4.29
CA PHE A 3 -2.78 -3.46 4.14
C PHE A 3 -3.19 -3.41 2.67
N LYS A 4 -4.40 -2.96 2.39
CA LYS A 4 -4.91 -2.86 1.03
C LYS A 4 -5.39 -1.46 0.71
N LEU A 5 -5.20 -1.07 -0.55
CA LEU A 5 -5.76 0.12 -1.16
C LEU A 5 -6.76 -0.29 -2.24
N SER A 6 -7.94 0.32 -2.22
CA SER A 6 -8.92 0.15 -3.29
C SER A 6 -9.01 1.44 -4.09
N GLN A 7 -8.82 1.35 -5.40
CA GLN A 7 -8.97 2.48 -6.30
C GLN A 7 -9.96 2.15 -7.41
N THR A 8 -10.96 3.03 -7.58
CA THR A 8 -11.95 2.92 -8.65
C THR A 8 -11.61 3.90 -9.76
N PHE A 9 -11.64 3.45 -11.02
CA PHE A 9 -11.45 4.29 -12.20
C PHE A 9 -12.47 3.92 -13.27
N ASP A 10 -12.79 4.91 -14.11
CA ASP A 10 -13.59 4.70 -15.31
C ASP A 10 -12.68 4.20 -16.44
N ALA A 11 -12.87 2.95 -16.85
CA ALA A 11 -12.25 2.40 -18.05
C ALA A 11 -13.14 2.66 -19.27
N ASN A 12 -12.54 3.11 -20.37
CA ASN A 12 -13.23 3.13 -21.66
C ASN A 12 -13.31 1.70 -22.21
N LEU A 13 -14.51 1.27 -22.59
CA LEU A 13 -14.71 -0.04 -23.19
C LEU A 13 -14.73 0.11 -24.72
N THR A 14 -13.83 -0.59 -25.39
CA THR A 14 -13.75 -0.61 -26.86
C THR A 14 -13.72 -2.03 -27.37
N THR A 15 -14.38 -2.31 -28.49
CA THR A 15 -14.23 -3.59 -29.21
C THR A 15 -12.85 -3.70 -29.88
N ASP A 16 -12.50 -4.90 -30.31
CA ASP A 16 -11.32 -5.18 -31.15
C ASP A 16 -11.33 -4.42 -32.49
N THR A 17 -12.51 -4.06 -32.97
CA THR A 17 -12.72 -3.19 -34.14
C THR A 17 -12.62 -1.69 -33.84
N GLY A 18 -12.38 -1.30 -32.58
CA GLY A 18 -12.24 0.11 -32.17
C GLY A 18 -13.55 0.85 -31.90
N MET A 19 -14.71 0.16 -31.89
CA MET A 19 -15.99 0.78 -31.54
C MET A 19 -16.08 1.01 -30.04
N SER A 20 -16.40 2.24 -29.62
CA SER A 20 -16.62 2.59 -28.22
C SER A 20 -17.97 2.06 -27.71
N LEU A 21 -17.95 1.32 -26.61
CA LEU A 21 -19.12 0.75 -25.93
C LEU A 21 -19.52 1.55 -24.67
N GLY A 22 -18.78 2.62 -24.34
CA GLY A 22 -19.02 3.46 -23.18
C GLY A 22 -17.95 3.34 -22.10
N LYS A 23 -18.32 3.65 -20.86
CA LYS A 23 -17.44 3.62 -19.69
C LYS A 23 -17.89 2.55 -18.70
N GLN A 24 -16.92 1.84 -18.13
CA GLN A 24 -17.12 0.85 -17.09
C GLN A 24 -16.30 1.26 -15.87
N GLN A 25 -16.92 1.31 -14.69
CA GLN A 25 -16.16 1.44 -13.45
C GLN A 25 -15.44 0.13 -13.14
N VAL A 26 -14.15 0.24 -12.89
CA VAL A 26 -13.28 -0.86 -12.50
C VAL A 26 -12.66 -0.52 -11.15
N THR A 27 -12.79 -1.43 -10.19
CA THR A 27 -12.10 -1.34 -8.90
C THR A 27 -10.86 -2.22 -8.95
N LEU A 28 -9.70 -1.65 -8.66
CA LEU A 28 -8.46 -2.38 -8.41
C LEU A 28 -8.20 -2.43 -6.91
N GLU A 29 -7.97 -3.63 -6.39
CA GLU A 29 -7.40 -3.83 -5.06
C GLU A 29 -5.88 -4.03 -5.21
N VAL A 30 -5.12 -3.19 -4.51
CA VAL A 30 -3.68 -3.30 -4.37
C VAL A 30 -3.38 -3.80 -2.97
N ILE A 31 -2.74 -4.95 -2.86
CA ILE A 31 -2.26 -5.51 -1.59
C ILE A 31 -0.83 -5.01 -1.38
N CYS A 32 -0.62 -4.28 -0.30
CA CYS A 32 0.67 -3.79 0.15
C CYS A 32 1.14 -4.58 1.37
N ALA A 33 2.43 -4.88 1.46
CA ALA A 33 3.03 -5.59 2.57
C ALA A 33 4.30 -4.90 3.06
N ILE A 34 4.42 -4.75 4.37
CA ILE A 34 5.68 -4.36 5.02
C ILE A 34 6.54 -5.62 5.11
N VAL A 35 7.62 -5.64 4.33
CA VAL A 35 8.51 -6.83 4.21
C VAL A 35 9.78 -6.72 5.03
N LEU A 36 10.20 -5.50 5.37
CA LEU A 36 11.42 -5.24 6.12
C LEU A 36 11.29 -3.92 6.89
N ILE A 37 11.84 -3.88 8.09
CA ILE A 37 12.02 -2.65 8.86
C ILE A 37 13.51 -2.50 9.17
N HIS A 38 14.08 -1.36 8.77
CA HIS A 38 15.42 -0.95 9.15
C HIS A 38 15.36 0.16 10.18
N ILE A 39 16.10 -0.02 11.28
CA ILE A 39 16.31 1.03 12.28
C ILE A 39 17.52 1.85 11.85
N MET A 40 17.34 3.16 11.77
CA MET A 40 18.36 4.10 11.33
C MET A 40 19.17 4.63 12.53
N PRO A 41 20.46 4.95 12.35
CA PRO A 41 21.28 5.53 13.42
C PRO A 41 20.78 6.89 13.92
N ASP A 42 19.98 7.61 13.12
CA ASP A 42 19.38 8.89 13.48
C ASP A 42 18.16 8.77 14.41
N GLY A 43 17.79 7.54 14.79
CA GLY A 43 16.67 7.28 15.69
C GLY A 43 15.31 7.11 15.00
N THR A 44 15.27 7.15 13.66
CA THR A 44 14.07 6.81 12.88
C THR A 44 14.05 5.34 12.45
N ALA A 45 12.92 4.89 11.91
CA ALA A 45 12.79 3.58 11.28
C ALA A 45 12.24 3.69 9.86
N ARG A 46 12.64 2.77 8.99
CA ARG A 46 12.22 2.71 7.59
C ARG A 46 11.57 1.37 7.28
N ALA A 47 10.32 1.40 6.85
CA ALA A 47 9.55 0.25 6.40
C ALA A 47 9.64 0.10 4.88
N THR A 48 10.19 -1.02 4.39
CA THR A 48 10.14 -1.37 2.97
C THR A 48 8.77 -1.99 2.66
N ILE A 49 8.08 -1.42 1.68
CA ILE A 49 6.74 -1.83 1.28
C ILE A 49 6.81 -2.44 -0.12
N THR A 50 6.29 -3.65 -0.26
CA THR A 50 5.99 -4.26 -1.56
C THR A 50 4.50 -4.14 -1.86
N SER A 51 4.14 -4.07 -3.13
CA SER A 51 2.75 -4.06 -3.56
C SER A 51 2.51 -5.03 -4.71
N SER A 52 1.31 -5.60 -4.74
CA SER A 52 0.81 -6.42 -5.85
C SER A 52 -0.63 -6.00 -6.17
N ALA A 53 -0.99 -6.00 -7.45
CA ALA A 53 -2.35 -5.79 -7.90
C ALA A 53 -2.84 -7.07 -8.60
N ASN A 54 -4.10 -7.45 -8.37
CA ASN A 54 -4.76 -8.57 -9.04
C ASN A 54 -3.97 -9.91 -9.04
N GLY A 55 -3.25 -10.20 -7.95
CA GLY A 55 -2.47 -11.45 -7.82
C GLY A 55 -1.17 -11.51 -8.62
N GLY A 56 -0.70 -10.39 -9.17
CA GLY A 56 0.63 -10.29 -9.77
C GLY A 56 1.76 -10.40 -8.74
N ASP A 57 3.00 -10.57 -9.21
CA ASP A 57 4.17 -10.67 -8.33
C ASP A 57 4.39 -9.37 -7.53
N PRO A 58 4.60 -9.44 -6.21
CA PRO A 58 4.89 -8.26 -5.41
C PRO A 58 6.21 -7.60 -5.81
N VAL A 59 6.19 -6.29 -6.00
CA VAL A 59 7.38 -5.47 -6.27
C VAL A 59 7.58 -4.44 -5.17
N GLN A 60 8.83 -4.09 -4.85
CA GLN A 60 9.08 -2.99 -3.91
C GLN A 60 8.58 -1.68 -4.52
N THR A 61 7.63 -1.04 -3.84
CA THR A 61 6.98 0.18 -4.31
C THR A 61 7.29 1.39 -3.45
N ASP A 62 7.68 1.20 -2.20
CA ASP A 62 7.94 2.32 -1.30
C ASP A 62 8.91 2.02 -0.16
N ILE A 63 9.47 3.09 0.41
CA ILE A 63 10.14 3.11 1.71
C ILE A 63 9.45 4.19 2.56
N PHE A 64 8.79 3.76 3.63
CA PHE A 64 8.08 4.67 4.54
C PHE A 64 8.90 4.90 5.80
N GLU A 65 9.26 6.16 6.05
CA GLU A 65 9.96 6.55 7.28
C GLU A 65 8.95 6.85 8.38
N PHE A 66 9.20 6.33 9.58
CA PHE A 66 8.30 6.45 10.72
C PHE A 66 9.07 6.57 12.03
N SER A 67 8.42 7.17 13.03
CA SER A 67 8.96 7.23 14.40
C SER A 67 8.60 5.95 15.13
N TYR A 68 9.51 5.41 15.93
CA TYR A 68 9.26 4.20 16.72
C TYR A 68 9.68 4.38 18.17
N SER A 69 9.08 3.59 19.05
CA SER A 69 9.47 3.49 20.45
C SER A 69 9.61 2.03 20.86
N MET A 70 10.81 1.66 21.34
CA MET A 70 11.10 0.33 21.88
C MET A 70 10.42 0.09 23.24
N SER A 71 10.02 1.15 23.95
CA SER A 71 9.39 1.07 25.26
C SER A 71 7.85 1.10 25.20
N SER A 72 7.26 1.24 24.01
CA SER A 72 5.81 1.32 23.82
C SER A 72 5.04 0.04 24.17
N GLY A 73 5.73 -1.11 24.22
CA GLY A 73 5.09 -2.42 24.34
C GLY A 73 4.40 -2.91 23.05
N VAL A 74 4.43 -2.11 21.97
CA VAL A 74 3.85 -2.42 20.66
C VAL A 74 4.95 -2.87 19.69
N GLY A 75 4.69 -3.90 18.87
CA GLY A 75 5.66 -4.41 17.89
C GLY A 75 6.02 -3.38 16.81
N LEU A 76 7.24 -3.42 16.28
CA LEU A 76 7.71 -2.46 15.27
C LEU A 76 6.85 -2.46 14.00
N TYR A 77 6.40 -3.63 13.57
CA TYR A 77 5.49 -3.75 12.42
C TYR A 77 4.14 -3.09 12.72
N ASP A 78 3.60 -3.24 13.93
CA ASP A 78 2.33 -2.62 14.34
C ASP A 78 2.45 -1.10 14.41
N GLN A 79 3.56 -0.60 14.95
CA GLN A 79 3.85 0.85 14.97
C GLN A 79 3.99 1.41 13.55
N ALA A 80 4.64 0.69 12.64
CA ALA A 80 4.77 1.08 11.23
C ALA A 80 3.40 1.08 10.52
N LEU A 81 2.62 0.01 10.69
CA LEU A 81 1.29 -0.11 10.09
C LEU A 81 0.37 1.01 10.55
N ALA A 82 0.32 1.30 11.85
CA ALA A 82 -0.52 2.36 12.39
C ALA A 82 -0.19 3.74 11.78
N GLN A 83 1.09 4.05 11.62
CA GLN A 83 1.52 5.32 10.99
C GLN A 83 1.30 5.34 9.48
N ILE A 84 1.46 4.21 8.79
CA ILE A 84 1.12 4.07 7.38
C ILE A 84 -0.37 4.36 7.18
N LEU A 85 -1.26 3.75 7.97
CA LEU A 85 -2.71 3.93 7.86
C LEU A 85 -3.16 5.36 8.24
N ALA A 86 -2.38 6.07 9.06
CA ALA A 86 -2.64 7.46 9.42
C ALA A 86 -2.05 8.47 8.42
N SER A 87 -1.26 8.02 7.44
CA SER A 87 -0.55 8.88 6.49
C SER A 87 -1.44 9.26 5.30
N GLU A 88 -1.33 10.52 4.86
CA GLU A 88 -2.06 11.01 3.68
C GLU A 88 -1.72 10.24 2.40
N LYS A 89 -0.48 9.74 2.27
CA LYS A 89 -0.03 8.96 1.12
C LYS A 89 -0.81 7.66 0.96
N TYR A 90 -1.28 7.10 2.08
CA TYR A 90 -2.02 5.85 2.14
C TYR A 90 -3.47 6.09 2.59
N ALA A 91 -4.01 7.28 2.35
CA ALA A 91 -5.39 7.61 2.69
C ALA A 91 -6.37 6.60 2.09
N GLY A 92 -7.26 6.07 2.92
CA GLY A 92 -8.21 5.02 2.53
C GLY A 92 -7.64 3.59 2.56
N ALA A 93 -6.38 3.41 2.93
CA ALA A 93 -5.84 2.09 3.20
C ALA A 93 -6.55 1.44 4.40
N VAL A 94 -6.75 0.13 4.33
CA VAL A 94 -7.30 -0.66 5.43
C VAL A 94 -6.44 -1.89 5.68
N ILE A 95 -6.47 -2.41 6.91
CA ILE A 95 -5.79 -3.66 7.25
C ILE A 95 -6.33 -4.77 6.32
N ALA A 96 -5.42 -5.52 5.72
CA ALA A 96 -5.72 -6.62 4.82
C ALA A 96 -5.80 -7.95 5.57
#